data_AF-A2T6P6-F1
#
_entry.id   AF-A2T6P6-F1
#
_cell.length_a   1.000
_cell.length_b   1.000
_cell.length_c   1.000
_cell.angle_alpha   90.00
_cell.angle_beta   90.00
_cell.angle_gamma   90.00
#
_symmetry.space_group_name_H-M   'P 1'
#
loop_
_entity.id
_entity.type
_entity.pdbx_description
1 polymer ?
#
loop_
_entity_poly.entity_id
_entity_poly.type
_entity_poly.pdbx_seq_one_letter_code
_entity_poly.pdbx_strand_id
1 'polypeptide(L)'
;SLENVLLDVKELQRGMDLTKREYTMHDHNTLLKEFILNNEGKLKKLQDDAKIAQAKKFASSQDAFDDVVKYFGENPKTTPPSVFFPVFVRFVKAYKQAEEENELRKKQEQALMEKLLEQEALMEQQDPK
;
A
#
# COMPACT_ATOMS: atom_id res chain seq x y z
N SER A 1 13.15 -6.88 2.08
CA SER A 1 11.81 -6.86 2.69
C SER A 1 11.41 -8.30 3.06
N LEU A 2 10.37 -8.51 3.87
CA LEU A 2 9.87 -9.88 4.16
C LEU A 2 9.52 -10.66 2.88
N GLU A 3 8.98 -9.97 1.88
CA GLU A 3 8.64 -10.54 0.58
C GLU A 3 9.86 -11.13 -0.14
N ASN A 4 10.98 -10.42 -0.16
CA ASN A 4 12.24 -10.94 -0.72
C ASN A 4 12.72 -12.17 0.05
N VAL A 5 12.63 -12.16 1.38
CA VAL A 5 13.02 -13.31 2.21
C VAL A 5 12.16 -14.54 1.90
N LEU A 6 10.85 -14.36 1.68
CA LEU A 6 9.96 -15.47 1.29
C LEU A 6 10.33 -16.05 -0.09
N LEU A 7 10.74 -15.19 -1.03
CA LEU A 7 11.23 -15.62 -2.34
C LEU A 7 12.55 -16.40 -2.21
N ASP A 8 13.49 -15.90 -1.41
CA ASP A 8 14.78 -16.56 -1.19
C ASP A 8 14.60 -17.94 -0.55
N VAL A 9 13.70 -18.07 0.43
CA VAL A 9 13.36 -19.37 1.06
C VAL A 9 12.76 -20.35 0.04
N LYS A 10 11.97 -19.86 -0.92
CA LYS A 10 11.40 -20.68 -2.00
C LYS A 10 12.48 -21.13 -2.99
N GLU A 11 13.43 -20.25 -3.31
CA GLU A 11 14.56 -20.60 -4.18
C GLU A 11 15.51 -21.60 -3.52
N LEU A 12 15.75 -21.47 -2.20
CA LEU A 12 16.49 -22.48 -1.43
C LEU A 12 15.81 -23.86 -1.48
N GLN A 13 14.47 -23.91 -1.43
CA GLN A 13 13.74 -25.15 -1.60
C GLN A 13 13.94 -25.76 -2.98
N ARG A 14 13.86 -24.96 -4.05
CA ARG A 14 14.16 -25.43 -5.41
C ARG A 14 15.58 -25.97 -5.52
N GLY A 15 16.56 -25.27 -4.95
CA GLY A 15 17.95 -25.72 -4.90
C GLY A 15 18.08 -27.08 -4.22
N MET A 16 17.43 -27.26 -3.06
CA MET A 16 17.44 -28.55 -2.34
C MET A 16 16.78 -29.68 -3.13
N ASP A 17 15.66 -29.40 -3.82
CA ASP A 17 14.98 -30.40 -4.65
C ASP A 17 15.84 -30.83 -5.85
N LEU A 18 16.59 -29.88 -6.45
CA LEU A 18 17.58 -30.18 -7.47
C LEU A 18 18.70 -31.05 -6.91
N THR A 19 19.27 -30.71 -5.74
CA THR A 19 20.31 -31.52 -5.10
C THR A 19 19.85 -32.95 -4.83
N LYS A 20 18.61 -33.14 -4.36
CA LYS A 20 18.01 -34.47 -4.16
C LYS A 20 17.85 -35.24 -5.47
N ARG A 21 17.41 -34.56 -6.54
CA ARG A 21 17.29 -35.16 -7.87
C ARG A 21 18.65 -35.62 -8.39
N GLU A 22 19.67 -34.77 -8.30
CA GLU A 22 21.05 -35.12 -8.69
C GLU A 22 21.60 -36.30 -7.88
N TYR A 23 21.36 -36.34 -6.57
CA TYR A 23 21.72 -37.49 -5.73
C TYR A 23 21.02 -38.78 -6.19
N THR A 24 19.72 -38.71 -6.55
CA THR A 24 18.96 -39.88 -7.04
C THR A 24 19.53 -40.42 -8.36
N MET A 25 20.06 -39.54 -9.22
CA MET A 25 20.71 -39.92 -10.49
C MET A 25 22.13 -40.48 -10.29
N HIS A 26 22.78 -40.14 -9.17
CA HIS A 26 24.16 -40.49 -8.84
C HIS A 26 24.28 -40.96 -7.37
N ASP A 27 23.61 -42.07 -7.02
CA ASP A 27 23.41 -42.59 -5.64
C ASP A 27 24.70 -42.94 -4.87
N HIS A 28 25.86 -42.83 -5.49
CA HIS A 28 27.16 -43.05 -4.85
C HIS A 28 27.83 -41.74 -4.38
N ASN A 29 27.23 -40.58 -4.61
CA ASN A 29 27.80 -39.30 -4.19
C ASN A 29 27.54 -39.03 -2.69
N THR A 30 28.52 -39.39 -1.86
CA THR A 30 28.48 -39.21 -0.40
C THR A 30 28.42 -37.76 0.03
N LEU A 31 29.03 -36.83 -0.72
CA LEU A 31 28.99 -35.39 -0.41
C LEU A 31 27.58 -34.82 -0.51
N LEU A 32 26.84 -35.19 -1.56
CA LEU A 32 25.45 -34.76 -1.71
C LEU A 32 24.56 -35.38 -0.63
N LYS A 33 24.77 -36.65 -0.30
CA LYS A 33 24.04 -37.34 0.78
C LYS A 33 24.21 -36.64 2.13
N GLU A 34 25.45 -36.34 2.51
CA GLU A 34 25.75 -35.62 3.76
C GLU A 34 25.19 -34.19 3.75
N PHE A 35 25.32 -33.48 2.62
CA PHE A 35 24.77 -32.14 2.48
C PHE A 35 23.25 -32.12 2.67
N ILE A 36 22.52 -33.03 2.01
CA ILE A 36 21.06 -33.14 2.12
C ILE A 36 20.68 -33.45 3.58
N LEU A 37 21.29 -34.48 4.18
CA LEU A 37 21.02 -34.89 5.55
C LEU A 37 21.20 -33.74 6.57
N ASN A 38 22.28 -32.97 6.42
CA ASN A 38 22.64 -31.90 7.36
C ASN A 38 21.82 -30.61 7.19
N ASN A 39 21.25 -30.38 6.00
CA ASN A 39 20.64 -29.09 5.67
C ASN A 39 19.13 -29.16 5.40
N GLU A 40 18.57 -30.34 5.10
CA GLU A 40 17.13 -30.49 4.88
C GLU A 40 16.32 -30.07 6.12
N GLY A 41 16.71 -30.53 7.31
CA GLY A 41 16.04 -30.14 8.55
C GLY A 41 16.15 -28.64 8.85
N LYS A 42 17.29 -28.02 8.52
CA LYS A 42 17.51 -26.57 8.67
C LYS A 42 16.63 -25.78 7.71
N LEU A 43 16.53 -26.24 6.46
CA LEU A 43 15.67 -25.63 5.44
C LEU A 43 14.19 -25.74 5.84
N LYS A 44 13.75 -26.89 6.33
CA LYS A 44 12.38 -27.07 6.84
C LYS A 44 12.08 -26.09 7.97
N LYS A 45 12.99 -25.96 8.95
CA LYS A 45 12.85 -24.97 10.02
C LYS A 45 12.74 -23.54 9.47
N LEU A 46 13.60 -23.18 8.52
CA LEU A 46 13.57 -21.86 7.88
C LEU A 46 12.22 -21.58 7.18
N GLN A 47 11.63 -22.59 6.53
CA GLN A 47 10.30 -22.48 5.93
C GLN A 47 9.19 -22.28 6.94
N ASP A 48 9.24 -23.00 8.07
CA ASP A 48 8.25 -22.87 9.13
C ASP A 48 8.36 -21.49 9.80
N ASP A 49 9.59 -21.02 10.07
CA ASP A 49 9.84 -19.68 10.60
C ASP A 49 9.35 -18.58 9.64
N ALA A 50 9.59 -18.74 8.34
CA ALA A 50 9.12 -17.84 7.29
C ALA A 50 7.58 -17.76 7.23
N LYS A 51 6.88 -18.90 7.33
CA LYS A 51 5.40 -18.94 7.41
C LYS A 51 4.89 -18.25 8.66
N ILE A 52 5.51 -18.46 9.81
CA ILE A 52 5.13 -17.80 11.07
C ILE A 52 5.32 -16.29 10.93
N ALA A 53 6.44 -15.83 10.38
CA ALA A 53 6.69 -14.41 10.15
C ALA A 53 5.65 -13.78 9.21
N GLN A 54 5.28 -14.49 8.15
CA GLN A 54 4.21 -14.08 7.24
C GLN A 54 2.86 -13.97 7.95
N ALA A 55 2.47 -14.99 8.73
CA ALA A 55 1.23 -14.98 9.51
C ALA A 55 1.20 -13.84 10.53
N LYS A 56 2.33 -13.57 11.21
CA LYS A 56 2.47 -12.44 12.14
C LYS A 56 2.32 -11.10 11.44
N LYS A 57 2.87 -10.94 10.23
CA LYS A 57 2.66 -9.72 9.42
C LYS A 57 1.17 -9.51 9.13
N PHE A 58 0.47 -10.55 8.70
CA PHE A 58 -0.98 -10.45 8.47
C PHE A 58 -1.77 -10.12 9.74
N ALA A 59 -1.44 -10.73 10.87
CA ALA A 59 -2.05 -10.42 12.16
C ALA A 59 -1.84 -8.94 12.54
N SER A 60 -0.61 -8.44 12.44
CA SER A 60 -0.33 -7.02 12.72
C SER A 60 -1.06 -6.06 11.79
N SER A 61 -1.25 -6.42 10.52
CA SER A 61 -2.05 -5.63 9.59
C SER A 61 -3.54 -5.65 9.94
N GLN A 62 -4.04 -6.78 10.43
CA GLN A 62 -5.41 -6.89 10.93
C GLN A 62 -5.60 -6.08 12.21
N ASP A 63 -4.68 -6.18 13.18
CA ASP A 63 -4.75 -5.41 14.42
C ASP A 63 -4.72 -3.90 14.16
N ALA A 64 -3.84 -3.45 13.26
CA ALA A 64 -3.78 -2.04 12.86
C ALA A 64 -5.07 -1.57 12.16
N PHE A 65 -5.68 -2.43 11.35
CA PHE A 65 -6.98 -2.13 10.73
C PHE A 65 -8.08 -2.04 11.80
N ASP A 66 -8.15 -3.00 12.71
CA ASP A 66 -9.14 -3.03 13.78
C ASP A 66 -9.06 -1.77 14.65
N ASP A 67 -7.86 -1.33 14.99
CA ASP A 67 -7.65 -0.12 15.78
C ASP A 67 -8.12 1.14 15.04
N VAL A 68 -7.86 1.25 13.74
CA VAL A 68 -8.32 2.42 12.96
C VAL A 68 -9.85 2.43 12.84
N VAL A 69 -10.48 1.28 12.61
CA VAL A 69 -11.94 1.21 12.49
C VAL A 69 -12.62 1.57 13.81
N LYS A 70 -12.10 1.07 14.95
CA LYS A 70 -12.57 1.46 16.29
C LYS A 70 -12.36 2.95 16.56
N TYR A 71 -11.22 3.51 16.14
CA TYR A 71 -10.92 4.93 16.31
C TYR A 71 -11.97 5.82 15.62
N PHE A 72 -12.45 5.41 14.44
CA PHE A 72 -13.54 6.10 13.73
C PHE A 72 -14.95 5.72 14.25
N GLY A 73 -15.04 4.97 15.35
CA GLY A 73 -16.31 4.63 16.01
C GLY A 73 -17.08 3.48 15.35
N GLU A 74 -16.46 2.77 14.41
CA GLU A 74 -17.06 1.64 13.71
C GLU A 74 -16.66 0.29 14.34
N ASN A 75 -17.39 -0.77 13.99
CA ASN A 75 -17.08 -2.12 14.47
C ASN A 75 -16.27 -2.89 13.41
N PRO A 76 -15.01 -3.27 13.68
CA PRO A 76 -14.16 -3.99 12.72
C PRO A 76 -14.75 -5.33 12.24
N LYS A 77 -15.62 -5.95 13.04
CA LYS A 77 -16.27 -7.23 12.68
C LYS A 77 -17.36 -7.07 11.63
N THR A 78 -17.93 -5.89 11.49
CA THR A 78 -19.03 -5.60 10.55
C THR A 78 -18.63 -4.61 9.47
N THR A 79 -17.50 -3.91 9.64
CA THR A 79 -16.97 -2.96 8.66
C THR A 79 -15.66 -3.50 8.07
N PRO A 80 -15.72 -4.26 6.95
CA PRO A 80 -14.51 -4.71 6.28
C PRO A 80 -13.78 -3.56 5.57
N PRO A 81 -12.48 -3.73 5.19
CA PRO A 81 -11.71 -2.72 4.47
C PRO A 81 -12.39 -2.17 3.21
N SER A 82 -13.11 -3.02 2.49
CA SER A 82 -13.86 -2.68 1.28
C SER A 82 -15.05 -1.74 1.52
N VAL A 83 -15.51 -1.60 2.77
CA VAL A 83 -16.57 -0.66 3.18
C VAL A 83 -15.97 0.57 3.84
N PHE A 84 -14.97 0.38 4.71
CA PHE A 84 -14.32 1.45 5.47
C PHE A 84 -13.54 2.43 4.57
N PHE A 85 -12.58 1.94 3.79
CA PHE A 85 -11.66 2.80 3.04
C PHE A 85 -12.32 3.66 1.95
N PRO A 86 -13.35 3.17 1.21
CA PRO A 86 -14.03 4.00 0.22
C PRO A 86 -14.64 5.30 0.77
N VAL A 87 -14.92 5.38 2.08
CA VAL A 87 -15.35 6.63 2.73
C VAL A 87 -14.29 7.72 2.53
N PHE A 88 -13.03 7.42 2.88
CA PHE A 88 -11.91 8.35 2.71
C PHE A 88 -11.57 8.61 1.25
N VAL A 89 -11.64 7.59 0.39
CA VAL A 89 -11.40 7.76 -1.05
C VAL A 89 -12.39 8.75 -1.66
N ARG A 90 -13.69 8.60 -1.35
CA ARG A 90 -14.71 9.54 -1.81
C ARG A 90 -14.51 10.93 -1.22
N PHE A 91 -14.22 11.01 0.08
CA PHE A 91 -13.98 12.28 0.75
C PHE A 91 -12.81 13.04 0.13
N VAL A 92 -11.63 12.42 -0.02
CA VAL A 92 -10.44 13.06 -0.60
C VAL A 92 -10.70 13.50 -2.04
N LYS A 93 -11.41 12.69 -2.84
CA LYS A 93 -11.77 13.07 -4.21
C LYS A 93 -12.67 14.31 -4.23
N ALA A 94 -13.74 14.30 -3.44
CA ALA A 94 -14.67 15.42 -3.35
C ALA A 94 -14.00 16.68 -2.80
N TYR A 95 -13.11 16.53 -1.81
CA TYR A 95 -12.35 17.62 -1.24
C TYR A 95 -11.45 18.31 -2.27
N LYS A 96 -10.68 17.54 -3.04
CA LYS A 96 -9.84 18.09 -4.13
C LYS A 96 -10.66 18.82 -5.19
N GLN A 97 -11.80 18.25 -5.58
CA GLN A 97 -12.71 18.89 -6.52
C GLN A 97 -13.25 20.22 -5.95
N ALA A 98 -13.64 20.23 -4.68
CA ALA A 98 -14.12 21.45 -4.01
C ALA A 98 -13.02 22.51 -3.91
N GLU A 99 -11.75 22.14 -3.71
CA GLU A 99 -10.62 23.08 -3.76
C GLU A 99 -10.49 23.74 -5.13
N GLU A 100 -10.56 22.96 -6.21
CA GLU A 100 -10.50 23.48 -7.58
C GLU A 100 -11.67 24.44 -7.89
N GLU A 101 -12.90 24.06 -7.49
CA GLU A 101 -14.09 24.90 -7.64
C GLU A 101 -14.03 26.19 -6.80
N ASN A 102 -13.47 26.12 -5.59
CA ASN A 102 -13.25 27.29 -4.73
C ASN A 102 -12.28 28.28 -5.37
N GLU A 103 -11.16 27.79 -5.89
CA GLU A 103 -10.16 28.64 -6.54
C GLU A 103 -10.70 29.26 -7.82
N LEU A 104 -11.49 28.52 -8.60
CA LEU A 104 -12.15 29.07 -9.79
C LEU A 104 -13.14 30.19 -9.42
N ARG A 105 -13.96 29.99 -8.38
CA ARG A 105 -14.91 31.01 -7.90
C ARG A 105 -14.20 32.29 -7.46
N LYS A 106 -13.13 32.17 -6.66
CA LYS A 106 -12.33 33.34 -6.24
C LYS A 106 -11.79 34.13 -7.43
N LYS A 107 -11.28 33.44 -8.47
CA LYS A 107 -10.79 34.11 -9.68
C LYS A 107 -11.90 34.81 -10.45
N GLN A 108 -13.07 34.18 -10.57
CA GLN A 108 -14.23 34.79 -11.24
C GLN A 108 -14.73 36.03 -10.49
N GLU A 109 -14.78 35.97 -9.15
CA GLU A 109 -15.14 37.11 -8.29
C GLU A 109 -14.13 38.26 -8.42
N GLN A 110 -12.83 37.95 -8.42
CA GLN A 110 -11.78 38.96 -8.62
C GLN A 110 -11.86 39.62 -10.00
N ALA A 111 -12.03 38.85 -11.07
CA ALA A 111 -12.15 39.38 -12.42
C ALA A 111 -13.41 40.26 -12.60
N LEU A 112 -14.52 39.90 -11.95
CA LEU A 112 -15.73 40.72 -11.96
C LEU A 112 -15.51 42.04 -11.22
N MET A 113 -14.86 42.00 -10.06
CA MET A 113 -14.55 43.20 -9.28
C MET A 113 -13.61 44.16 -10.04
N GLU A 114 -12.57 43.63 -10.67
CA GLU A 114 -11.64 44.40 -11.50
C GLU A 114 -12.37 45.11 -12.65
N LYS A 115 -13.25 44.39 -13.35
CA LYS A 115 -14.07 44.95 -14.44
C LYS A 115 -15.02 46.06 -13.97
N LEU A 116 -15.60 45.94 -12.78
CA LEU A 116 -16.45 46.99 -12.20
C LEU A 116 -15.63 48.23 -11.87
N LEU A 117 -14.44 48.07 -11.29
CA LEU A 117 -13.53 49.17 -10.97
C LEU A 117 -13.06 49.91 -12.24
N GLU A 118 -12.72 49.16 -13.29
CA GLU A 118 -12.36 49.72 -14.59
C GLU A 118 -13.52 50.51 -15.21
N GLN A 119 -14.75 50.00 -15.11
CA GLN A 119 -15.94 50.68 -15.61
C GLN A 119 -16.23 51.98 -14.85
N GLU A 120 -16.08 51.97 -13.52
CA GLU A 120 -16.21 53.17 -12.68
C GLU A 120 -15.17 54.23 -13.05
N ALA A 121 -13.90 53.85 -13.18
CA ALA A 121 -12.83 54.76 -13.56
C ALA A 121 -13.03 55.38 -14.96
N LEU A 122 -13.59 54.63 -15.92
CA LEU A 122 -13.91 55.14 -17.25
C LEU A 122 -15.08 56.12 -17.25
N MET A 123 -16.07 55.95 -16.36
CA MET A 123 -17.17 56.90 -16.20
C MET A 123 -16.69 58.21 -15.56
N GLU A 124 -15.83 58.14 -14.54
CA GLU A 124 -15.24 59.34 -13.91
C GLU A 124 -14.39 60.17 -14.88
N GLN A 125 -13.71 59.53 -15.84
CA GLN A 125 -12.94 60.24 -16.87
C GLN A 125 -13.82 60.88 -17.97
N GLN A 126 -15.06 60.42 -18.14
CA GLN A 126 -16.00 60.93 -19.15
C GLN A 126 -16.91 62.06 -18.62
N ASP A 127 -16.87 62.37 -17.33
CA ASP A 127 -17.48 63.57 -16.74
C ASP A 127 -16.45 64.71 -16.63
N PRO A 128 -16.22 65.51 -17.68
CA PRO A 128 -15.48 66.74 -17.54
C PRO A 128 -16.33 67.75 -16.74
N LYS A 129 -15.78 68.21 -15.61
CA LYS A 129 -16.28 69.41 -14.91
C LYS A 129 -16.25 70.65 -15.81
#